data_AF-A0A1Q5U4G2-F1
#
_entry.id   AF-A0A1Q5U4G2-F1
#
_cell.length_a   1.000
_cell.length_b   1.000
_cell.length_c   1.000
_cell.angle_alpha   90.00
_cell.angle_beta   90.00
_cell.angle_gamma   90.00
#
_symmetry.space_group_name_H-M   'P 1'
#
loop_
_entity.id
_entity.type
_entity.pdbx_description
1 polymer ?
#
loop_
_entity_poly.entity_id
_entity_poly.type
_entity_poly.pdbx_seq_one_letter_code
_entity_poly.pdbx_strand_id
1 'polypeptide(L)'
;MEQVQLQDSKPETGTTTIGDGNTITHCNLRNCAVTSSSVRHSDFSDCVLSHVRSAKRSTGTKTHFHQVSYASRSTFSNSVVRDRSAVHRSDVKTSTVKDASNLRRSTIIGSNVCHTSVSRTTLDDCDTEECFLERCTFKGMILKNGYWKRNKLIKKVGGKEPICIKKDGSGPVNYAAATCSTTVPMIPELSSKTEMPPSGHDLHHLDSDVTLESEESDVSQDLPPPYKV
;
A
#
# COMPACT_ATOMS: atom_id res chain seq x y z
N MET A 1 11.25 60.86 -28.36
CA MET A 1 10.66 60.50 -27.06
C MET A 1 9.32 59.88 -27.35
N GLU A 2 9.25 58.56 -27.44
CA GLU A 2 7.97 57.83 -27.50
C GLU A 2 7.51 57.53 -26.08
N GLN A 3 6.19 57.56 -25.86
CA GLN A 3 5.58 57.15 -24.60
C GLN A 3 5.02 55.74 -24.76
N VAL A 4 5.53 54.79 -23.97
CA VAL A 4 4.99 53.43 -23.91
C VAL A 4 3.77 53.43 -22.99
N GLN A 5 2.60 53.07 -23.52
CA GLN A 5 1.44 52.78 -22.69
C GLN A 5 1.61 51.40 -22.04
N LEU A 6 1.64 51.36 -20.71
CA LEU A 6 1.36 50.13 -19.98
C LEU A 6 -0.14 49.83 -20.07
N GLN A 7 -0.48 48.58 -20.35
CA GLN A 7 -1.82 48.05 -20.12
C GLN A 7 -1.78 47.14 -18.89
N ASP A 8 -2.72 47.34 -17.96
CA ASP A 8 -2.80 46.54 -16.74
C ASP A 8 -3.15 45.09 -17.05
N SER A 9 -2.20 44.18 -16.80
CA SER A 9 -2.45 42.75 -16.81
C SER A 9 -3.28 42.36 -15.59
N LYS A 10 -4.61 42.30 -15.77
CA LYS A 10 -5.55 41.71 -14.83
C LYS A 10 -5.03 40.33 -14.37
N PRO A 11 -5.01 40.02 -13.06
CA PRO A 11 -4.54 38.72 -12.59
C PRO A 11 -5.52 37.64 -13.03
N GLU A 12 -5.16 36.90 -14.09
CA GLU A 12 -5.85 35.66 -14.43
C GLU A 12 -5.67 34.70 -13.26
N THR A 13 -6.79 34.16 -12.77
CA THR A 13 -6.79 33.21 -11.65
C THR A 13 -6.22 31.90 -12.16
N GLY A 14 -4.89 31.76 -12.07
CA GLY A 14 -4.15 30.62 -12.59
C GLY A 14 -4.71 29.32 -12.05
N THR A 15 -5.50 28.63 -12.87
CA THR A 15 -5.92 27.26 -12.61
C THR A 15 -4.66 26.43 -12.48
N THR A 16 -4.39 25.94 -11.28
CA THR A 16 -3.19 25.17 -10.99
C THR A 16 -3.30 23.82 -11.69
N THR A 17 -2.91 23.80 -12.96
CA THR A 17 -2.75 22.59 -13.74
C THR A 17 -1.67 21.78 -13.05
N ILE A 18 -2.07 20.70 -12.38
CA ILE A 18 -1.15 19.71 -11.79
C ILE A 18 -0.63 18.84 -12.95
N GLY A 19 -0.01 19.51 -13.92
CA GLY A 19 0.47 18.94 -15.18
C GLY A 19 1.52 17.87 -14.93
N ASP A 20 1.45 16.83 -15.74
CA ASP A 20 2.20 15.60 -15.50
C ASP A 20 3.71 15.82 -15.43
N GLY A 21 4.31 15.23 -14.39
CA GLY A 21 5.74 14.93 -14.43
C GLY A 21 5.98 13.83 -15.46
N ASN A 22 7.11 13.89 -16.18
CA ASN A 22 7.49 13.00 -17.28
C ASN A 22 6.94 11.58 -17.12
N THR A 23 6.10 11.14 -18.06
CA THR A 23 5.44 9.83 -17.99
C THR A 23 6.13 8.83 -18.93
N ILE A 24 6.81 7.86 -18.34
CA ILE A 24 7.50 6.78 -19.02
C ILE A 24 6.53 5.60 -19.18
N THR A 25 6.26 5.20 -20.43
CA THR A 25 5.38 4.05 -20.72
C THR A 25 6.02 3.06 -21.67
N HIS A 26 5.70 1.76 -21.52
CA HIS A 26 6.14 0.68 -22.42
C HIS A 26 7.67 0.61 -22.68
N CYS A 27 8.46 1.07 -21.71
CA CYS A 27 9.92 1.12 -21.80
C CYS A 27 10.60 -0.07 -21.10
N ASN A 28 11.80 -0.43 -21.55
CA ASN A 28 12.73 -1.30 -20.81
C ASN A 28 13.93 -0.44 -20.36
N LEU A 29 13.95 -0.03 -19.09
CA LEU A 29 15.01 0.84 -18.55
C LEU A 29 16.08 -0.01 -17.85
N ARG A 30 17.35 0.23 -18.13
CA ARG A 30 18.45 -0.50 -17.49
C ARG A 30 19.52 0.45 -17.00
N ASN A 31 19.97 0.25 -15.76
CA ASN A 31 21.05 1.04 -15.18
C ASN A 31 20.74 2.56 -15.12
N CYS A 32 19.45 2.91 -15.01
CA CYS A 32 18.93 4.28 -15.10
C CYS A 32 18.49 4.87 -13.75
N ALA A 33 18.60 6.19 -13.61
CA ALA A 33 17.89 6.97 -12.60
C ALA A 33 16.59 7.56 -13.19
N VAL A 34 15.46 7.32 -12.53
CA VAL A 34 14.14 7.86 -12.88
C VAL A 34 13.70 8.78 -11.74
N THR A 35 13.56 10.07 -12.04
CA THR A 35 13.33 11.12 -11.04
C THR A 35 12.05 11.90 -11.34
N SER A 36 11.24 12.22 -10.32
CA SER A 36 10.06 13.12 -10.42
C SER A 36 9.03 12.73 -11.50
N SER A 37 9.04 11.46 -11.92
CA SER A 37 8.33 10.94 -13.09
C SER A 37 7.12 10.07 -12.69
N SER A 38 6.31 9.71 -13.68
CA SER A 38 5.36 8.59 -13.60
C SER A 38 5.85 7.44 -14.48
N VAL A 39 5.74 6.20 -14.01
CA VAL A 39 6.12 4.99 -14.74
C VAL A 39 4.90 4.08 -14.89
N ARG A 40 4.65 3.56 -16.10
CA ARG A 40 3.52 2.66 -16.38
C ARG A 40 3.88 1.60 -17.42
N HIS A 41 3.40 0.36 -17.26
CA HIS A 41 3.60 -0.72 -18.26
C HIS A 41 5.07 -0.90 -18.70
N SER A 42 6.03 -0.62 -17.81
CA SER A 42 7.46 -0.59 -18.14
C SER A 42 8.23 -1.55 -17.24
N ASP A 43 9.33 -2.09 -17.76
CA ASP A 43 10.26 -2.92 -16.98
C ASP A 43 11.50 -2.11 -16.65
N PHE A 44 12.07 -2.33 -15.47
CA PHE A 44 13.30 -1.69 -15.05
C PHE A 44 14.24 -2.62 -14.25
N SER A 45 15.54 -2.57 -14.58
CA SER A 45 16.59 -3.42 -14.00
C SER A 45 17.81 -2.63 -13.57
N ASP A 46 18.29 -2.86 -12.35
CA ASP A 46 19.48 -2.18 -11.79
C ASP A 46 19.28 -0.65 -11.77
N CYS A 47 18.05 -0.19 -11.47
CA CYS A 47 17.61 1.20 -11.56
C CYS A 47 17.39 1.88 -10.19
N VAL A 48 17.29 3.22 -10.19
CA VAL A 48 16.89 4.03 -9.04
C VAL A 48 15.65 4.85 -9.39
N LEU A 49 14.53 4.63 -8.71
CA LEU A 49 13.29 5.40 -8.83
C LEU A 49 13.17 6.31 -7.61
N SER A 50 13.36 7.63 -7.78
CA SER A 50 13.26 8.61 -6.69
C SER A 50 12.21 9.69 -6.96
N HIS A 51 11.44 10.06 -5.93
CA HIS A 51 10.35 11.05 -6.03
C HIS A 51 9.31 10.69 -7.11
N VAL A 52 9.18 9.41 -7.47
CA VAL A 52 8.30 8.93 -8.54
C VAL A 52 6.85 8.99 -8.06
N ARG A 53 6.04 9.83 -8.71
CA ARG A 53 4.63 10.07 -8.36
C ARG A 53 3.79 8.80 -8.45
N SER A 54 4.11 7.92 -9.41
CA SER A 54 3.34 6.71 -9.68
C SER A 54 4.17 5.65 -10.40
N ALA A 55 4.11 4.38 -9.96
CA ALA A 55 4.68 3.22 -10.67
C ALA A 55 3.61 2.13 -10.85
N LYS A 56 2.96 2.05 -12.01
CA LYS A 56 1.74 1.25 -12.24
C LYS A 56 1.95 0.13 -13.26
N ARG A 57 1.55 -1.11 -12.92
CA ARG A 57 1.63 -2.28 -13.83
C ARG A 57 3.04 -2.47 -14.43
N SER A 58 4.08 -2.45 -13.61
CA SER A 58 5.50 -2.46 -14.04
C SER A 58 6.29 -3.58 -13.36
N THR A 59 7.41 -3.98 -13.96
CA THR A 59 8.34 -4.97 -13.36
C THR A 59 9.61 -4.28 -12.90
N GLY A 60 10.00 -4.50 -11.64
CA GLY A 60 11.25 -4.01 -11.06
C GLY A 60 12.16 -5.14 -10.65
N THR A 61 13.41 -5.08 -11.07
CA THR A 61 14.47 -6.02 -10.68
C THR A 61 15.66 -5.23 -10.15
N LYS A 62 16.24 -5.65 -9.01
CA LYS A 62 17.40 -4.98 -8.38
C LYS A 62 17.27 -3.44 -8.28
N THR A 63 16.07 -2.96 -7.96
CA THR A 63 15.74 -1.54 -8.08
C THR A 63 15.56 -0.89 -6.71
N HIS A 64 16.05 0.35 -6.58
CA HIS A 64 15.89 1.15 -5.37
C HIS A 64 14.75 2.15 -5.54
N PHE A 65 13.70 2.02 -4.71
CA PHE A 65 12.54 2.91 -4.67
C PHE A 65 12.68 3.86 -3.47
N HIS A 66 12.69 5.16 -3.75
CA HIS A 66 12.88 6.23 -2.77
C HIS A 66 11.75 7.26 -2.87
N GLN A 67 10.95 7.42 -1.81
CA GLN A 67 9.80 8.36 -1.80
C GLN A 67 8.86 8.17 -3.00
N VAL A 68 8.60 6.92 -3.37
CA VAL A 68 7.70 6.58 -4.48
C VAL A 68 6.26 6.63 -3.98
N SER A 69 5.55 7.70 -4.34
CA SER A 69 4.27 8.07 -3.74
C SER A 69 3.20 6.98 -3.91
N TYR A 70 3.23 6.24 -5.03
CA TYR A 70 2.30 5.13 -5.27
C TYR A 70 2.77 4.11 -6.32
N ALA A 71 3.30 2.98 -5.87
CA ALA A 71 3.48 1.80 -6.69
C ALA A 71 2.24 0.89 -6.65
N SER A 72 1.76 0.36 -7.78
CA SER A 72 0.65 -0.61 -7.75
C SER A 72 0.54 -1.56 -8.95
N ARG A 73 -0.12 -2.71 -8.73
CA ARG A 73 -0.30 -3.80 -9.73
C ARG A 73 1.02 -4.26 -10.37
N SER A 74 2.12 -4.17 -9.63
CA SER A 74 3.49 -4.31 -10.13
C SER A 74 4.20 -5.51 -9.49
N THR A 75 5.35 -5.92 -10.02
CA THR A 75 6.15 -7.02 -9.47
C THR A 75 7.58 -6.56 -9.23
N PHE A 76 8.06 -6.63 -7.99
CA PHE A 76 9.38 -6.18 -7.58
C PHE A 76 10.19 -7.34 -7.00
N SER A 77 11.43 -7.51 -7.46
CA SER A 77 12.33 -8.59 -7.02
C SER A 77 13.75 -8.10 -6.76
N ASN A 78 14.44 -8.68 -5.77
CA ASN A 78 15.81 -8.30 -5.35
C ASN A 78 15.95 -6.79 -5.09
N SER A 79 14.88 -6.11 -4.67
CA SER A 79 14.73 -4.65 -4.71
C SER A 79 14.66 -4.04 -3.30
N VAL A 80 14.86 -2.73 -3.19
CA VAL A 80 14.79 -2.00 -1.91
C VAL A 80 13.71 -0.92 -1.99
N VAL A 81 12.70 -1.00 -1.12
CA VAL A 81 11.63 -0.02 -1.00
C VAL A 81 11.78 0.74 0.31
N ARG A 82 11.97 2.06 0.24
CA ARG A 82 12.25 2.88 1.41
C ARG A 82 11.65 4.29 1.34
N ASP A 83 11.84 5.04 2.42
CA ASP A 83 11.52 6.46 2.58
C ASP A 83 10.05 6.79 2.28
N ARG A 84 9.14 6.22 3.08
CA ARG A 84 7.69 6.45 3.01
C ARG A 84 7.05 6.10 1.65
N SER A 85 7.64 5.16 0.92
CA SER A 85 7.07 4.65 -0.34
C SER A 85 5.81 3.80 -0.09
N ALA A 86 4.83 3.87 -0.99
CA ALA A 86 3.59 3.10 -0.89
C ALA A 86 3.48 2.06 -2.01
N VAL A 87 3.08 0.82 -1.68
CA VAL A 87 2.96 -0.32 -2.60
C VAL A 87 1.60 -1.02 -2.42
N HIS A 88 0.79 -1.06 -3.49
CA HIS A 88 -0.58 -1.58 -3.45
C HIS A 88 -0.87 -2.68 -4.48
N ARG A 89 -1.51 -3.79 -4.09
CA ARG A 89 -1.89 -4.88 -5.02
C ARG A 89 -0.71 -5.36 -5.87
N SER A 90 0.46 -5.53 -5.27
CA SER A 90 1.72 -5.84 -5.97
C SER A 90 2.41 -7.04 -5.35
N ASP A 91 3.31 -7.67 -6.10
CA ASP A 91 4.16 -8.77 -5.64
C ASP A 91 5.55 -8.24 -5.30
N VAL A 92 6.06 -8.57 -4.11
CA VAL A 92 7.40 -8.19 -3.63
C VAL A 92 8.15 -9.47 -3.24
N LYS A 93 9.30 -9.73 -3.85
CA LYS A 93 10.02 -11.01 -3.74
C LYS A 93 11.49 -10.74 -3.42
N THR A 94 12.09 -11.51 -2.49
CA THR A 94 13.53 -11.43 -2.16
C THR A 94 14.07 -10.00 -1.96
N SER A 95 13.27 -9.15 -1.31
CA SER A 95 13.46 -7.69 -1.27
C SER A 95 13.54 -7.16 0.17
N THR A 96 13.95 -5.90 0.32
CA THR A 96 13.92 -5.18 1.60
C THR A 96 12.86 -4.07 1.53
N VAL A 97 11.96 -3.99 2.51
CA VAL A 97 11.05 -2.86 2.67
C VAL A 97 11.25 -2.21 4.03
N LYS A 98 11.48 -0.89 4.06
CA LYS A 98 11.78 -0.19 5.32
C LYS A 98 11.34 1.28 5.34
N ASP A 99 11.71 1.97 6.41
CA ASP A 99 11.66 3.44 6.58
C ASP A 99 10.25 4.04 6.37
N ALA A 100 9.30 3.63 7.22
CA ALA A 100 7.91 4.13 7.27
C ALA A 100 7.10 3.95 5.96
N SER A 101 7.44 2.92 5.16
CA SER A 101 6.71 2.54 3.95
C SER A 101 5.31 1.96 4.26
N ASN A 102 4.46 1.83 3.23
CA ASN A 102 3.11 1.26 3.34
C ASN A 102 2.88 0.15 2.29
N LEU A 103 2.53 -1.06 2.74
CA LEU A 103 2.28 -2.24 1.90
C LEU A 103 0.82 -2.69 2.05
N ARG A 104 0.02 -2.70 0.97
CA ARG A 104 -1.43 -2.97 1.07
C ARG A 104 -2.00 -3.86 -0.03
N ARG A 105 -2.76 -4.90 0.35
CA ARG A 105 -3.35 -5.91 -0.56
C ARG A 105 -2.31 -6.63 -1.44
N SER A 106 -1.09 -6.81 -0.93
CA SER A 106 0.07 -7.29 -1.71
C SER A 106 0.44 -8.75 -1.37
N THR A 107 1.37 -9.31 -2.13
CA THR A 107 2.08 -10.55 -1.78
C THR A 107 3.54 -10.20 -1.49
N ILE A 108 4.10 -10.73 -0.41
CA ILE A 108 5.49 -10.53 -0.01
C ILE A 108 6.10 -11.91 0.26
N ILE A 109 7.24 -12.21 -0.35
CA ILE A 109 7.88 -13.53 -0.30
C ILE A 109 9.38 -13.39 -0.04
N GLY A 110 9.95 -14.16 0.90
CA GLY A 110 11.39 -14.26 1.11
C GLY A 110 12.08 -12.91 1.41
N SER A 111 11.37 -11.98 2.05
CA SER A 111 11.74 -10.56 2.14
C SER A 111 11.85 -10.09 3.59
N ASN A 112 12.72 -9.10 3.84
CA ASN A 112 12.85 -8.44 5.13
C ASN A 112 12.01 -7.14 5.14
N VAL A 113 11.23 -6.93 6.20
CA VAL A 113 10.26 -5.81 6.30
C VAL A 113 10.38 -5.15 7.68
N CYS A 114 10.93 -3.94 7.73
CA CYS A 114 11.19 -3.20 8.98
C CYS A 114 10.38 -1.89 9.05
N HIS A 115 9.97 -1.43 10.24
CA HIS A 115 9.40 -0.09 10.48
C HIS A 115 8.29 0.34 9.48
N THR A 116 7.46 -0.58 9.03
CA THR A 116 6.57 -0.45 7.86
C THR A 116 5.13 -0.80 8.22
N SER A 117 4.14 -0.09 7.65
CA SER A 117 2.72 -0.45 7.81
C SER A 117 2.32 -1.48 6.75
N VAL A 118 1.76 -2.62 7.16
CA VAL A 118 1.39 -3.71 6.26
C VAL A 118 -0.08 -4.09 6.48
N SER A 119 -0.91 -4.03 5.44
CA SER A 119 -2.36 -4.25 5.54
C SER A 119 -2.94 -5.17 4.47
N ARG A 120 -3.81 -6.09 4.85
CA ARG A 120 -4.54 -7.03 3.96
C ARG A 120 -3.63 -7.82 3.00
N THR A 121 -2.41 -8.13 3.44
CA THR A 121 -1.28 -8.60 2.62
C THR A 121 -0.85 -9.99 3.07
N THR A 122 -0.33 -10.81 2.15
CA THR A 122 0.26 -12.12 2.46
C THR A 122 1.77 -11.99 2.60
N LEU A 123 2.33 -12.53 3.67
CA LEU A 123 3.77 -12.67 3.92
C LEU A 123 4.11 -14.18 3.95
N ASP A 124 5.08 -14.60 3.14
CA ASP A 124 5.53 -15.99 2.99
C ASP A 124 7.05 -16.05 3.17
N ASP A 125 7.55 -16.79 4.16
CA ASP A 125 8.99 -16.89 4.49
C ASP A 125 9.67 -15.51 4.66
N CYS A 126 8.99 -14.58 5.34
CA CYS A 126 9.45 -13.20 5.53
C CYS A 126 9.87 -12.93 6.98
N ASP A 127 10.94 -12.14 7.12
CA ASP A 127 11.43 -11.61 8.39
C ASP A 127 10.87 -10.20 8.63
N THR A 128 10.34 -9.92 9.82
CA THR A 128 9.58 -8.69 10.07
C THR A 128 9.85 -8.06 11.44
N GLU A 129 10.13 -6.75 11.44
CA GLU A 129 10.63 -6.00 12.59
C GLU A 129 9.87 -4.66 12.75
N GLU A 130 9.30 -4.40 13.94
CA GLU A 130 8.64 -3.12 14.29
C GLU A 130 7.55 -2.64 13.30
N CYS A 131 6.96 -3.57 12.53
CA CYS A 131 5.91 -3.29 11.55
C CYS A 131 4.49 -3.42 12.11
N PHE A 132 3.60 -2.48 11.73
CA PHE A 132 2.19 -2.49 12.09
C PHE A 132 1.39 -3.39 11.14
N LEU A 133 0.92 -4.56 11.60
CA LEU A 133 0.39 -5.62 10.71
C LEU A 133 -1.14 -5.80 10.85
N GLU A 134 -1.92 -5.35 9.87
CA GLU A 134 -3.39 -5.32 9.90
C GLU A 134 -4.04 -6.27 8.88
N ARG A 135 -4.94 -7.18 9.29
CA ARG A 135 -5.66 -8.14 8.42
C ARG A 135 -4.76 -8.95 7.47
N CYS A 136 -3.50 -9.20 7.84
CA CYS A 136 -2.53 -9.92 7.02
C CYS A 136 -2.50 -11.43 7.29
N THR A 137 -1.97 -12.20 6.34
CA THR A 137 -1.81 -13.66 6.39
C THR A 137 -0.33 -14.00 6.40
N PHE A 138 0.09 -14.97 7.22
CA PHE A 138 1.50 -15.31 7.43
C PHE A 138 1.73 -16.80 7.21
N LYS A 139 2.83 -17.12 6.54
CA LYS A 139 3.35 -18.48 6.34
C LYS A 139 4.87 -18.42 6.53
N GLY A 140 5.48 -19.47 7.08
CA GLY A 140 6.93 -19.48 7.31
C GLY A 140 7.39 -18.31 8.17
N MET A 141 6.82 -18.25 9.36
CA MET A 141 6.66 -17.00 10.10
C MET A 141 7.85 -16.72 11.01
N ILE A 142 8.52 -15.57 10.88
CA ILE A 142 9.31 -14.99 11.98
C ILE A 142 8.81 -13.55 12.15
N LEU A 143 8.02 -13.31 13.19
CA LEU A 143 7.12 -12.16 13.27
C LEU A 143 7.38 -11.37 14.54
N LYS A 144 8.10 -10.25 14.44
CA LYS A 144 8.76 -9.68 15.62
C LYS A 144 8.40 -8.21 15.89
N ASN A 145 7.82 -8.03 17.07
CA ASN A 145 7.77 -6.83 17.88
C ASN A 145 6.75 -5.74 17.48
N GLY A 146 6.14 -5.79 16.30
CA GLY A 146 5.45 -4.64 15.69
C GLY A 146 3.96 -4.27 15.97
N TYR A 147 3.19 -4.96 16.83
CA TYR A 147 1.70 -4.93 16.90
C TYR A 147 0.96 -5.49 15.64
N TRP A 148 0.26 -6.60 15.84
CA TRP A 148 -0.36 -7.45 14.80
C TRP A 148 -1.84 -7.76 15.12
N LYS A 149 -2.76 -7.65 14.14
CA LYS A 149 -4.23 -7.86 14.32
C LYS A 149 -4.93 -8.16 12.98
N ARG A 150 -5.61 -9.29 12.73
CA ARG A 150 -6.17 -10.33 13.62
C ARG A 150 -5.66 -11.76 13.33
N ASN A 151 -4.36 -11.97 13.34
CA ASN A 151 -3.76 -13.15 13.98
C ASN A 151 -2.66 -12.56 14.87
N LYS A 152 -2.97 -12.46 16.16
CA LYS A 152 -2.75 -11.23 16.92
C LYS A 152 -1.49 -11.24 17.78
N LEU A 153 -0.88 -10.06 17.96
CA LEU A 153 -0.26 -9.68 19.22
C LEU A 153 -0.40 -8.17 19.43
N ILE A 154 -1.20 -7.74 20.42
CA ILE A 154 -1.94 -6.46 20.41
C ILE A 154 -1.11 -5.21 20.80
N LYS A 155 0.14 -5.42 21.20
CA LYS A 155 1.26 -4.47 21.33
C LYS A 155 2.52 -5.34 21.47
N LYS A 156 3.77 -4.85 21.44
CA LYS A 156 4.26 -3.48 21.66
C LYS A 156 5.54 -3.20 20.86
N VAL A 157 5.47 -2.30 19.89
CA VAL A 157 6.62 -1.78 19.13
C VAL A 157 7.70 -1.23 20.07
N GLY A 158 8.97 -1.44 19.74
CA GLY A 158 10.10 -0.69 20.30
C GLY A 158 10.67 -1.19 21.63
N GLY A 159 12.00 -1.18 21.75
CA GLY A 159 12.72 -1.13 23.03
C GLY A 159 12.45 -2.27 24.03
N LYS A 160 12.08 -3.46 23.53
CA LYS A 160 11.96 -4.81 24.15
C LYS A 160 11.18 -5.67 23.11
N GLU A 161 10.43 -6.68 23.57
CA GLU A 161 8.99 -6.91 23.23
C GLU A 161 8.48 -6.76 21.79
N PRO A 162 7.54 -7.61 21.30
CA PRO A 162 7.38 -9.05 21.55
C PRO A 162 7.58 -9.96 20.31
N ILE A 163 8.20 -11.12 20.50
CA ILE A 163 8.79 -11.97 19.47
C ILE A 163 7.97 -13.25 19.14
N CYS A 164 7.87 -13.64 17.87
CA CYS A 164 7.26 -14.91 17.41
C CYS A 164 8.09 -15.61 16.29
N ILE A 165 8.02 -16.95 16.18
CA ILE A 165 8.87 -17.84 15.35
C ILE A 165 8.09 -19.10 14.87
N LYS A 166 8.27 -19.53 13.61
CA LYS A 166 8.32 -20.93 13.12
C LYS A 166 8.58 -21.14 11.60
N LYS A 167 9.75 -21.72 11.32
CA LYS A 167 10.13 -22.83 10.39
C LYS A 167 11.66 -23.02 10.64
N ASP A 168 12.24 -24.18 10.97
CA ASP A 168 11.76 -25.56 10.99
C ASP A 168 12.19 -26.31 12.28
N GLY A 169 11.24 -26.60 13.17
CA GLY A 169 11.42 -27.54 14.29
C GLY A 169 11.93 -26.98 15.63
N SER A 170 12.99 -26.18 15.66
CA SER A 170 13.69 -25.82 16.91
C SER A 170 13.06 -24.66 17.71
N GLY A 171 12.06 -24.97 18.54
CA GLY A 171 11.75 -24.26 19.80
C GLY A 171 11.14 -22.84 19.73
N PRO A 172 9.83 -22.66 20.05
CA PRO A 172 9.30 -21.34 20.41
C PRO A 172 9.72 -20.96 21.84
N VAL A 173 10.09 -19.68 22.06
CA VAL A 173 10.35 -19.13 23.41
C VAL A 173 9.16 -18.26 23.83
N ASN A 174 8.76 -18.38 25.10
CA ASN A 174 7.38 -18.12 25.53
C ASN A 174 6.93 -16.66 25.57
N TYR A 175 5.69 -16.43 25.15
CA TYR A 175 4.71 -15.71 25.98
C TYR A 175 3.84 -16.75 26.69
N ALA A 176 3.51 -16.53 27.96
CA ALA A 176 2.68 -17.45 28.72
C ALA A 176 1.19 -17.35 28.34
N ALA A 177 0.50 -18.49 28.41
CA ALA A 177 -0.93 -18.73 28.10
C ALA A 177 -1.37 -18.70 26.62
N ALA A 178 -2.38 -19.55 26.33
CA ALA A 178 -3.22 -19.58 25.12
C ALA A 178 -2.59 -19.97 23.76
N THR A 179 -2.12 -21.23 23.69
CA THR A 179 -2.50 -22.23 22.64
C THR A 179 -2.87 -21.75 21.23
N CYS A 180 -2.10 -22.18 20.23
CA CYS A 180 -2.60 -22.45 18.88
C CYS A 180 -2.87 -23.95 18.70
N SER A 181 -4.13 -24.37 18.59
CA SER A 181 -4.52 -25.60 17.89
C SER A 181 -5.99 -25.53 17.45
N THR A 182 -6.35 -26.30 16.43
CA THR A 182 -7.66 -26.23 15.76
C THR A 182 -8.55 -27.39 16.20
N THR A 183 -9.47 -27.14 17.13
CA THR A 183 -10.65 -28.00 17.34
C THR A 183 -11.79 -27.19 17.93
N VAL A 184 -13.01 -27.35 17.41
CA VAL A 184 -14.24 -26.79 18.00
C VAL A 184 -14.98 -27.90 18.73
N PRO A 185 -15.29 -27.71 20.00
CA PRO A 185 -16.52 -28.23 20.61
C PRO A 185 -17.54 -27.10 20.80
N MET A 186 -18.82 -27.46 20.63
CA MET A 186 -20.01 -26.70 21.05
C MET A 186 -20.19 -26.78 22.59
N ILE A 187 -21.22 -26.11 23.16
CA ILE A 187 -21.82 -26.21 24.52
C ILE A 187 -21.73 -24.89 25.34
N PRO A 188 -22.83 -24.36 25.94
CA PRO A 188 -24.19 -24.17 25.44
C PRO A 188 -24.65 -22.69 25.63
N GLU A 189 -25.95 -22.40 25.53
CA GLU A 189 -26.51 -21.13 26.06
C GLU A 189 -26.77 -21.20 27.57
N LEU A 190 -26.70 -20.06 28.27
CA LEU A 190 -27.55 -19.80 29.44
C LEU A 190 -27.83 -18.30 29.61
N SER A 191 -29.01 -17.96 30.12
CA SER A 191 -29.54 -16.59 30.21
C SER A 191 -29.39 -15.97 31.60
N SER A 192 -29.20 -14.65 31.65
CA SER A 192 -29.73 -13.82 32.75
C SER A 192 -30.02 -12.38 32.25
N LYS A 193 -31.16 -11.82 32.67
CA LYS A 193 -31.80 -10.60 32.16
C LYS A 193 -31.99 -9.57 33.29
N THR A 194 -31.72 -8.28 33.06
CA THR A 194 -32.12 -7.14 33.93
C THR A 194 -32.15 -5.84 33.11
N GLU A 195 -32.98 -4.86 33.49
CA GLU A 195 -33.47 -3.73 32.66
C GLU A 195 -33.54 -2.39 33.44
N MET A 196 -33.56 -1.19 32.83
CA MET A 196 -33.47 -0.87 31.39
C MET A 196 -32.70 0.45 31.06
N PRO A 197 -33.13 1.67 31.46
CA PRO A 197 -33.00 2.84 30.57
C PRO A 197 -32.49 4.15 31.27
N PRO A 198 -32.53 5.35 30.64
CA PRO A 198 -31.54 5.70 29.62
C PRO A 198 -30.96 7.13 29.76
N SER A 199 -29.76 7.34 29.23
CA SER A 199 -29.30 8.64 28.74
C SER A 199 -28.20 8.45 27.69
N GLY A 200 -28.04 9.31 26.68
CA GLY A 200 -28.84 10.49 26.38
C GLY A 200 -28.04 11.63 25.75
N HIS A 201 -27.21 11.34 24.75
CA HIS A 201 -26.47 12.36 24.00
C HIS A 201 -26.29 11.95 22.53
N ASP A 202 -26.74 12.83 21.64
CA ASP A 202 -26.54 12.73 20.20
C ASP A 202 -25.08 13.02 19.80
N LEU A 203 -24.56 12.25 18.84
CA LEU A 203 -23.60 12.75 17.87
C LEU A 203 -23.90 12.11 16.51
N HIS A 204 -24.42 12.91 15.58
CA HIS A 204 -24.66 12.48 14.21
C HIS A 204 -23.34 12.14 13.52
N HIS A 205 -23.09 10.86 13.23
CA HIS A 205 -22.08 10.48 12.24
C HIS A 205 -22.76 10.43 10.87
N LEU A 206 -22.52 11.46 10.05
CA LEU A 206 -23.02 11.52 8.68
C LEU A 206 -22.18 10.60 7.79
N ASP A 207 -22.74 9.45 7.40
CA ASP A 207 -22.19 8.61 6.34
C ASP A 207 -22.17 9.40 5.01
N SER A 208 -21.02 9.99 4.73
CA SER A 208 -20.75 10.75 3.51
C SER A 208 -20.01 9.86 2.50
N ASP A 209 -20.67 8.79 2.03
CA ASP A 209 -20.18 7.98 0.92
C ASP A 209 -20.41 8.73 -0.41
N VAL A 210 -19.58 9.75 -0.63
CA VAL A 210 -19.60 10.58 -1.84
C VAL A 210 -18.59 10.02 -2.84
N THR A 211 -18.85 8.81 -3.30
CA THR A 211 -18.08 8.18 -4.39
C THR A 211 -18.47 8.83 -5.72
N LEU A 212 -17.79 9.95 -6.05
CA LEU A 212 -17.89 10.60 -7.37
C LEU A 212 -17.19 9.75 -8.44
N GLU A 213 -17.88 8.76 -8.97
CA GLU A 213 -17.58 8.22 -10.31
C GLU A 213 -17.96 9.30 -11.33
N SER A 214 -16.99 10.12 -11.75
CA SER A 214 -17.16 11.01 -12.89
C SER A 214 -17.21 10.20 -14.18
N GLU A 215 -18.42 9.82 -14.61
CA GLU A 215 -18.67 9.27 -15.94
C GLU A 215 -18.45 10.36 -16.99
N GLU A 216 -17.22 10.44 -17.52
CA GLU A 216 -16.92 11.30 -18.67
C GLU A 216 -17.63 10.76 -19.92
N SER A 217 -18.58 11.54 -20.42
CA SER A 217 -19.50 11.15 -21.49
C SER A 217 -18.92 11.41 -22.88
N ASP A 218 -18.44 10.35 -23.54
CA ASP A 218 -18.20 10.32 -24.99
C ASP A 218 -19.16 9.34 -25.66
N VAL A 219 -20.38 9.82 -25.94
CA VAL A 219 -21.39 9.08 -26.72
C VAL A 219 -21.37 9.61 -28.16
N SER A 220 -20.21 9.51 -28.80
CA SER A 220 -20.05 9.76 -30.23
C SER A 220 -21.00 8.85 -31.02
N GLN A 221 -21.93 9.46 -31.75
CA GLN A 221 -22.97 8.73 -32.49
C GLN A 221 -22.36 8.06 -33.73
N ASP A 222 -22.01 6.79 -33.60
CA ASP A 222 -21.56 5.92 -34.70
C ASP A 222 -22.72 5.59 -35.64
N LEU A 223 -23.06 6.56 -36.51
CA LEU A 223 -24.08 6.41 -37.54
C LEU A 223 -23.51 5.55 -38.68
N PRO A 224 -24.17 4.43 -39.06
CA PRO A 224 -23.67 3.57 -40.11
C PRO A 224 -23.65 4.32 -41.46
N PRO A 225 -22.64 4.06 -42.33
CA PRO A 225 -22.51 4.76 -43.60
C PRO A 225 -23.70 4.46 -44.52
N PRO A 226 -24.13 5.42 -45.36
CA PRO A 226 -25.28 5.24 -46.24
C PRO A 226 -24.99 4.16 -47.28
N TYR A 227 -25.83 3.12 -47.31
CA TYR A 227 -25.84 2.14 -48.39
C TYR A 227 -26.13 2.84 -49.72
N LYS A 228 -25.29 2.59 -50.72
CA LYS A 228 -25.57 3.02 -52.10
C LYS A 228 -26.65 2.11 -52.69
N VAL A 229 -27.64 2.74 -53.30
CA VAL A 229 -28.63 2.12 -54.21
C VAL A 229 -28.10 2.27 -55.64
#